data_AF-A0A537E8S3-F1
#
_entry.id   AF-A0A537E8S3-F1
#
_cell.length_a   1.000
_cell.length_b   1.000
_cell.length_c   1.000
_cell.angle_alpha   90.00
_cell.angle_beta   90.00
_cell.angle_gamma   90.00
#
_symmetry.space_group_name_H-M   'P 1'
#
loop_
_entity.id
_entity.type
_entity.pdbx_description
1 polymer ?
#
loop_
_entity_poly.entity_id
_entity_poly.type
_entity_poly.pdbx_seq_one_letter_code
_entity_poly.pdbx_strand_id
1 'polypeptide(L)'
;MTLRPELTIAQTIGEKPVYHINELRKITDSRATAYRILSKLREAGFAEQIKEGYFTIRSSLFQPFNLWSNLLPSLQALKQARFFGLSYNENDVRLAIQILKGVITLDYRAYELTKLQSPRLLFIYVDDVDQAARTLREHKFSEGTQGRVVIIPRIGVFRNEIQRVYLDCIAYGGRSLLDAIAIEIVHNESLDPHVRGIFKAEDVLKVRDELGAQSGTRSD
;
A
#
# COMPACT_ATOMS: atom_id res chain seq x y z
N MET A 1 15.37 -4.39 9.07
CA MET A 1 15.15 -3.20 9.93
C MET A 1 14.23 -3.61 11.06
N THR A 2 14.58 -3.32 12.32
CA THR A 2 13.75 -3.65 13.48
C THR A 2 13.08 -2.39 14.01
N LEU A 3 11.75 -2.31 13.94
CA LEU A 3 10.99 -1.19 14.51
C LEU A 3 10.93 -1.34 16.02
N ARG A 4 11.02 -0.23 16.72
CA ARG A 4 10.93 -0.20 18.19
C ARG A 4 9.50 0.15 18.61
N PRO A 5 8.98 -0.47 19.68
CA PRO A 5 7.66 -0.14 20.23
C PRO A 5 7.50 1.33 20.54
N GLU A 6 8.57 2.04 20.92
CA GLU A 6 8.57 3.49 21.15
C GLU A 6 7.95 4.31 20.01
N LEU A 7 7.96 3.80 18.77
CA LEU A 7 7.39 4.49 17.61
C LEU A 7 5.86 4.50 17.62
N THR A 8 5.20 3.62 18.39
CA THR A 8 3.72 3.59 18.51
C THR A 8 3.16 4.85 19.16
N ILE A 9 4.00 5.63 19.86
CA ILE A 9 3.60 6.96 20.36
C ILE A 9 3.09 7.87 19.23
N ALA A 10 3.54 7.66 17.98
CA ALA A 10 3.04 8.40 16.84
C ALA A 10 1.61 8.05 16.45
N GLN A 11 1.04 6.93 16.93
CA GLN A 11 -0.37 6.57 16.68
C GLN A 11 -1.34 7.48 17.45
N THR A 12 -0.88 8.17 18.50
CA THR A 12 -1.74 9.01 19.36
C THR A 12 -2.00 10.41 18.80
N ILE A 13 -1.31 10.81 17.72
CA ILE A 13 -1.54 12.10 17.03
C ILE A 13 -2.95 12.19 16.39
N GLY A 14 -3.64 11.06 16.24
CA GLY A 14 -4.92 10.93 15.52
C GLY A 14 -4.78 11.03 14.00
N GLU A 15 -5.79 10.60 13.24
CA GLU A 15 -5.76 10.66 11.77
C GLU A 15 -6.07 12.06 11.24
N LYS A 16 -5.16 12.58 10.40
CA LYS A 16 -5.30 13.84 9.64
C LYS A 16 -4.64 13.72 8.27
N PRO A 17 -5.07 14.53 7.28
CA PRO A 17 -4.47 14.53 5.94
C PRO A 17 -3.02 15.05 5.94
N VAL A 18 -2.73 16.07 6.76
CA VAL A 18 -1.40 16.70 6.87
C VAL A 18 -1.15 17.05 8.33
N TYR A 19 0.09 16.84 8.77
CA TYR A 19 0.55 17.10 10.13
C TYR A 19 1.68 18.14 10.12
N HIS A 20 1.78 18.89 11.21
CA HIS A 20 2.96 19.68 11.52
C HIS A 20 3.80 19.02 12.63
N ILE A 21 5.12 19.19 12.62
CA ILE A 21 6.03 18.59 13.61
C ILE A 21 5.70 18.95 15.06
N ASN A 22 5.02 20.09 15.27
CA ASN A 22 4.53 20.49 16.59
C ASN A 22 3.51 19.51 17.18
N GLU A 23 2.80 18.74 16.37
CA GLU A 23 1.86 17.72 16.83
C GLU A 23 2.59 16.55 17.48
N LEU A 24 3.64 16.03 16.84
CA LEU A 24 4.52 15.04 17.48
C LEU A 24 5.26 15.63 18.69
N ARG A 25 5.65 16.91 18.64
CA ARG A 25 6.28 17.59 19.77
C ARG A 25 5.39 17.63 21.01
N LYS A 26 4.08 17.85 20.84
CA LYS A 26 3.10 17.88 21.95
C LYS A 26 2.99 16.56 22.70
N ILE A 27 3.40 15.45 22.08
CA ILE A 27 3.25 14.09 22.63
C ILE A 27 4.60 13.58 23.17
N THR A 28 5.69 14.04 22.57
CA THR A 28 7.05 13.62 22.93
C THR A 28 7.74 14.56 23.90
N ASP A 29 7.14 15.73 24.17
CA ASP A 29 7.66 16.85 24.96
C ASP A 29 9.07 17.32 24.58
N SER A 30 9.54 16.95 23.38
CA SER A 30 10.88 17.26 22.90
C SER A 30 10.91 17.38 21.39
N ARG A 31 11.42 18.52 20.91
CA ARG A 31 11.60 18.76 19.47
C ARG A 31 12.55 17.71 18.87
N ALA A 32 13.68 17.44 19.53
CA ALA A 32 14.64 16.45 19.04
C ALA A 32 14.04 15.05 18.93
N THR A 33 13.26 14.63 19.94
CA THR A 33 12.58 13.33 19.93
C THR A 33 11.53 13.25 18.82
N ALA A 34 10.75 14.31 18.61
CA ALA A 34 9.75 14.38 17.53
C ALA A 34 10.40 14.19 16.14
N TYR A 35 11.50 14.89 15.86
CA TYR A 35 12.21 14.74 14.58
C TYR A 35 12.84 13.35 14.44
N ARG A 36 13.41 12.78 15.51
CA ARG A 36 13.96 11.41 15.50
C ARG A 36 12.88 10.37 15.18
N ILE A 37 11.70 10.48 15.79
CA ILE A 37 10.56 9.60 15.50
C ILE A 37 10.12 9.77 14.06
N LEU A 38 9.93 11.01 13.60
CA LEU A 38 9.54 11.26 12.21
C LEU A 38 10.55 10.67 11.21
N SER A 39 11.86 10.81 11.45
CA SER A 39 12.90 10.19 10.61
C SER A 39 12.71 8.68 10.50
N LYS A 40 12.53 8.00 11.63
CA LYS A 40 12.33 6.55 11.65
C LYS A 40 11.04 6.12 10.96
N LEU A 41 9.95 6.87 11.12
CA LEU A 41 8.70 6.60 10.40
C LEU A 41 8.85 6.80 8.89
N ARG A 42 9.61 7.82 8.47
CA ARG A 42 9.94 8.05 7.05
C ARG A 42 10.83 6.96 6.50
N GLU A 43 11.86 6.55 7.23
CA GLU A 43 12.74 5.42 6.87
C GLU A 43 11.92 4.15 6.66
N ALA A 44 10.98 3.87 7.57
CA ALA A 44 10.04 2.75 7.52
C ALA A 44 8.99 2.86 6.40
N GLY A 45 8.70 4.06 5.89
CA GLY A 45 7.69 4.32 4.86
C GLY A 45 6.28 4.62 5.37
N PHE A 46 6.10 4.77 6.68
CA PHE A 46 4.84 5.20 7.26
C PHE A 46 4.57 6.70 7.11
N ALA A 47 5.61 7.50 6.86
CA ALA A 47 5.48 8.95 6.73
C ALA A 47 6.22 9.50 5.51
N GLU A 48 5.73 10.61 4.97
CA GLU A 48 6.32 11.30 3.84
C GLU A 48 6.40 12.80 4.12
N GLN A 49 7.54 13.41 3.76
CA GLN A 49 7.73 14.85 3.94
C GLN A 49 7.07 15.60 2.79
N ILE A 50 6.24 16.60 3.09
CA ILE A 50 5.68 17.50 2.07
C ILE A 50 6.62 18.69 1.87
N LYS A 51 6.95 19.38 2.97
CA LYS A 51 7.85 20.53 3.05
C LYS A 51 8.36 20.66 4.47
N GLU A 52 9.34 21.51 4.72
CA GLU A 52 9.93 21.66 6.05
C GLU A 52 8.86 21.79 7.17
N GLY A 53 8.94 20.91 8.17
CA GLY A 53 8.00 20.88 9.30
C GLY A 53 6.65 20.22 9.03
N TYR A 54 6.28 19.95 7.78
CA TYR A 54 4.99 19.36 7.39
C TYR A 54 5.13 18.00 6.71
N PHE A 55 4.30 17.04 7.11
CA PHE A 55 4.37 15.66 6.63
C PHE A 55 2.99 15.01 6.56
N THR A 56 2.89 13.91 5.81
CA THR A 56 1.74 13.00 5.82
C THR A 56 2.11 11.70 6.50
N ILE A 57 1.10 10.98 6.97
CA ILE A 57 1.23 9.63 7.51
C ILE A 57 0.28 8.70 6.77
N ARG A 58 0.75 7.50 6.46
CA ARG A 58 -0.07 6.43 5.90
C ARG A 58 -0.98 5.85 6.98
N SER A 59 -2.20 5.51 6.61
CA SER A 59 -3.18 4.87 7.50
C SER A 59 -2.65 3.56 8.12
N SER A 60 -1.74 2.86 7.43
CA SER A 60 -1.03 1.70 7.94
C SER A 60 -0.28 1.94 9.25
N LEU A 61 0.08 3.19 9.58
CA LEU A 61 0.67 3.52 10.87
C LEU A 61 -0.29 3.18 12.02
N PHE A 62 -1.60 3.35 11.84
CA PHE A 62 -2.60 3.15 12.88
C PHE A 62 -2.99 1.68 13.07
N GLN A 63 -2.41 0.78 12.28
CA GLN A 63 -2.53 -0.66 12.52
C GLN A 63 -1.76 -1.08 13.78
N PRO A 64 -2.18 -2.17 14.45
CA PRO A 64 -1.46 -2.71 15.59
C PRO A 64 0.04 -2.93 15.34
N PHE A 65 0.86 -2.66 16.35
CA PHE A 65 2.32 -2.71 16.21
C PHE A 65 2.86 -4.09 15.78
N ASN A 66 2.23 -5.18 16.20
CA ASN A 66 2.58 -6.54 15.78
C ASN A 66 2.47 -6.71 14.25
N LEU A 67 1.57 -5.98 13.59
CA LEU A 67 1.40 -6.03 12.14
C LEU A 67 2.51 -5.28 11.39
N TRP A 68 3.16 -4.29 12.01
CA TRP A 68 4.12 -3.41 11.32
C TRP A 68 5.26 -4.18 10.66
N SER A 69 5.76 -5.24 11.31
CA SER A 69 6.82 -6.09 10.76
C SER A 69 6.43 -6.75 9.43
N ASN A 70 5.15 -7.09 9.26
CA ASN A 70 4.60 -7.69 8.05
C ASN A 70 4.31 -6.66 6.94
N LEU A 71 4.07 -5.40 7.33
CA LEU A 71 3.83 -4.27 6.41
C LEU A 71 5.14 -3.65 5.90
N LEU A 72 6.22 -3.74 6.67
CA LEU A 72 7.51 -3.15 6.31
C LEU A 72 7.98 -3.48 4.88
N PRO A 73 7.92 -4.75 4.41
CA PRO A 73 8.31 -5.06 3.04
C PRO A 73 7.51 -4.27 1.99
N SER A 74 6.19 -4.18 2.16
CA SER A 74 5.31 -3.39 1.27
C SER A 74 5.66 -1.92 1.32
N LEU A 75 5.83 -1.35 2.52
CA LEU A 75 6.16 0.07 2.69
C LEU A 75 7.51 0.41 2.05
N GLN A 76 8.51 -0.46 2.22
CA GLN A 76 9.84 -0.29 1.62
C GLN A 76 9.81 -0.43 0.10
N ALA A 77 9.01 -1.36 -0.43
CA ALA A 77 8.82 -1.51 -1.87
C ALA A 77 8.11 -0.30 -2.47
N LEU A 78 7.04 0.18 -1.83
CA LEU A 78 6.26 1.34 -2.26
C LEU A 78 7.06 2.64 -2.25
N LYS A 79 7.99 2.82 -1.30
CA LYS A 79 8.92 3.96 -1.29
C LYS A 79 9.83 4.01 -2.53
N GLN A 80 10.07 2.86 -3.15
CA GLN A 80 10.94 2.71 -4.32
C GLN A 80 10.13 2.56 -5.61
N ALA A 81 8.81 2.81 -5.54
CA ALA A 81 7.92 2.72 -6.69
C ALA A 81 8.35 3.68 -7.79
N ARG A 82 8.48 3.15 -9.01
CA ARG A 82 8.73 3.93 -10.22
C ARG A 82 7.55 3.80 -11.16
N PHE A 83 7.13 4.93 -11.70
CA PHE A 83 5.89 5.07 -12.45
C PHE A 83 6.20 5.27 -13.92
N PHE A 84 5.49 4.54 -14.77
CA PHE A 84 5.70 4.49 -16.21
C PHE A 84 4.37 4.62 -16.95
N GLY A 85 4.40 5.34 -18.06
CA GLY A 85 3.25 5.50 -18.96
C GLY A 85 3.69 5.57 -20.41
N LEU A 86 2.86 5.06 -21.30
CA LEU A 86 3.04 5.19 -22.74
C LEU A 86 1.88 6.00 -23.33
N SER A 87 0.66 5.49 -23.21
CA SER A 87 -0.59 6.13 -23.63
C SER A 87 -1.62 6.22 -22.50
N TYR A 88 -1.25 5.81 -21.29
CA TYR A 88 -2.06 5.85 -20.06
C TYR A 88 -3.40 5.10 -20.18
N ASN A 89 -3.44 4.06 -21.00
CA ASN A 89 -4.63 3.26 -21.29
C ASN A 89 -4.42 1.78 -20.96
N GLU A 90 -5.43 0.95 -21.23
CA GLU A 90 -5.38 -0.48 -20.90
C GLU A 90 -4.41 -1.30 -21.79
N ASN A 91 -4.04 -0.78 -22.97
CA ASN A 91 -3.02 -1.42 -23.80
C ASN A 91 -1.65 -1.35 -23.12
N ASP A 92 -1.32 -0.23 -22.47
CA ASP A 92 -0.09 -0.07 -21.70
C ASP A 92 0.03 -1.16 -20.61
N VAL A 93 -1.05 -1.37 -19.88
CA VAL A 93 -1.13 -2.37 -18.80
C VAL A 93 -0.89 -3.76 -19.36
N ARG A 94 -1.61 -4.14 -20.42
CA ARG A 94 -1.45 -5.46 -21.06
C ARG A 94 -0.02 -5.67 -21.56
N LEU A 95 0.56 -4.68 -22.22
CA LEU A 95 1.93 -4.75 -22.71
C LEU A 95 2.93 -4.89 -21.56
N ALA A 96 2.78 -4.11 -20.48
CA ALA A 96 3.65 -4.18 -19.32
C ALA A 96 3.60 -5.56 -18.63
N ILE A 97 2.41 -6.16 -18.48
CA ILE A 97 2.25 -7.52 -17.95
C ILE A 97 3.04 -8.54 -18.80
N GLN A 98 2.95 -8.43 -20.13
CA GLN A 98 3.62 -9.34 -21.05
C GLN A 98 5.15 -9.26 -20.98
N ILE A 99 5.71 -8.05 -20.87
CA ILE A 99 7.16 -7.84 -20.96
C ILE A 99 7.88 -7.95 -19.62
N LEU A 100 7.24 -7.56 -18.51
CA LEU A 100 7.90 -7.52 -17.19
C LEU A 100 7.87 -8.87 -16.46
N LYS A 101 6.88 -9.73 -16.75
CA LYS A 101 6.71 -11.07 -16.14
C LYS A 101 6.86 -11.09 -14.60
N GLY A 102 6.50 -10.00 -13.93
CA GLY A 102 6.58 -9.87 -12.48
C GLY A 102 5.32 -10.36 -11.76
N VAL A 103 5.27 -10.18 -10.44
CA VAL A 103 4.10 -10.52 -9.62
C VAL A 103 3.19 -9.30 -9.48
N ILE A 104 1.96 -9.40 -10.00
CA ILE A 104 0.97 -8.32 -9.92
C ILE A 104 0.42 -8.23 -8.49
N THR A 105 0.26 -7.01 -7.97
CA THR A 105 -0.32 -6.73 -6.65
C THR A 105 -1.27 -5.52 -6.68
N LEU A 106 -1.82 -5.14 -5.52
CA LEU A 106 -2.72 -4.00 -5.30
C LEU A 106 -3.90 -4.03 -6.29
N ASP A 107 -4.43 -2.87 -6.68
CA ASP A 107 -5.53 -2.63 -7.62
C ASP A 107 -5.92 -3.81 -8.53
N TYR A 108 -5.04 -4.22 -9.45
CA TYR A 108 -5.36 -5.29 -10.42
C TYR A 108 -5.57 -6.64 -9.72
N ARG A 109 -4.65 -7.04 -8.84
CA ARG A 109 -4.75 -8.33 -8.16
C ARG A 109 -5.87 -8.34 -7.13
N ALA A 110 -6.08 -7.24 -6.41
CA ALA A 110 -7.19 -7.06 -5.50
C ALA A 110 -8.53 -7.15 -6.24
N TYR A 111 -8.67 -6.49 -7.38
CA TYR A 111 -9.85 -6.59 -8.23
C TYR A 111 -10.09 -8.01 -8.75
N GLU A 112 -9.03 -8.74 -9.11
CA GLU A 112 -9.17 -10.16 -9.47
C GLU A 112 -9.72 -11.00 -8.32
N LEU A 113 -9.25 -10.76 -7.10
CA LEU A 113 -9.62 -11.51 -5.90
C LEU A 113 -11.04 -11.20 -5.41
N THR A 114 -11.50 -9.96 -5.53
CA THR A 114 -12.73 -9.50 -4.85
C THR A 114 -13.79 -8.91 -5.77
N LYS A 115 -13.41 -8.44 -6.97
CA LYS A 115 -14.25 -7.66 -7.89
C LYS A 115 -14.85 -6.37 -7.29
N LEU A 116 -14.40 -5.94 -6.10
CA LEU A 116 -14.94 -4.77 -5.41
C LEU A 116 -14.69 -3.48 -6.21
N GLN A 117 -13.43 -3.23 -6.57
CA GLN A 117 -12.99 -1.93 -7.05
C GLN A 117 -12.30 -2.02 -8.41
N SER A 118 -12.80 -1.29 -9.42
CA SER A 118 -12.12 -1.24 -10.72
C SER A 118 -10.68 -0.74 -10.58
N PRO A 119 -9.69 -1.40 -11.17
CA PRO A 119 -8.27 -1.08 -10.99
C PRO A 119 -7.88 0.22 -11.71
N ARG A 120 -6.96 0.99 -11.13
CA ARG A 120 -6.46 2.25 -11.70
C ARG A 120 -4.99 2.14 -12.10
N LEU A 121 -4.18 1.54 -11.23
CA LEU A 121 -2.74 1.40 -11.40
C LEU A 121 -2.34 -0.07 -11.43
N LEU A 122 -1.44 -0.44 -12.34
CA LEU A 122 -0.82 -1.75 -12.39
C LEU A 122 0.45 -1.74 -11.52
N PHE A 123 0.38 -2.30 -10.32
CA PHE A 123 1.57 -2.53 -9.50
C PHE A 123 2.16 -3.91 -9.78
N ILE A 124 3.44 -3.95 -10.13
CA ILE A 124 4.17 -5.19 -10.41
C ILE A 124 5.45 -5.25 -9.59
N TYR A 125 5.60 -6.32 -8.81
CA TYR A 125 6.87 -6.70 -8.21
C TYR A 125 7.82 -7.26 -9.26
N VAL A 126 9.03 -6.70 -9.29
CA VAL A 126 10.13 -7.13 -10.17
C VAL A 126 11.37 -7.44 -9.34
N ASP A 127 12.17 -8.41 -9.79
CA ASP A 127 13.39 -8.82 -9.09
C ASP A 127 14.51 -7.76 -9.24
N ASP A 128 14.61 -7.12 -10.42
CA ASP A 128 15.52 -6.02 -10.69
C ASP A 128 14.73 -4.83 -11.28
N VAL A 129 14.63 -3.77 -10.48
CA VAL A 129 13.88 -2.55 -10.83
C VAL A 129 14.54 -1.78 -11.97
N ASP A 130 15.87 -1.75 -12.04
CA ASP A 130 16.58 -1.01 -13.09
C ASP A 130 16.52 -1.74 -14.43
N GLN A 131 16.59 -3.08 -14.40
CA GLN A 131 16.36 -3.89 -15.59
C GLN A 131 14.93 -3.74 -16.09
N ALA A 132 13.92 -3.83 -15.20
CA ALA A 132 12.53 -3.62 -15.58
C ALA A 132 12.29 -2.22 -16.17
N ALA A 133 12.88 -1.18 -15.57
CA ALA A 133 12.83 0.18 -16.09
C ALA A 133 13.51 0.34 -17.45
N ARG A 134 14.61 -0.38 -17.72
CA ARG A 134 15.23 -0.43 -19.06
C ARG A 134 14.30 -1.08 -20.07
N THR A 135 13.75 -2.25 -19.75
CA THR A 135 12.80 -2.97 -20.61
C THR A 135 11.57 -2.12 -20.94
N LEU A 136 11.01 -1.40 -19.97
CA LEU A 136 9.89 -0.47 -20.23
C LEU A 136 10.28 0.66 -21.20
N ARG A 137 11.45 1.26 -21.03
CA ARG A 137 11.96 2.32 -21.92
C ARG A 137 12.23 1.83 -23.35
N GLU A 138 12.73 0.61 -23.51
CA GLU A 138 12.89 -0.04 -24.82
C GLU A 138 11.54 -0.19 -25.54
N HIS A 139 10.46 -0.39 -24.77
CA HIS A 139 9.08 -0.43 -25.25
C HIS A 139 8.39 0.95 -25.25
N LYS A 140 9.18 2.04 -25.23
CA LYS A 140 8.74 3.44 -25.32
C LYS A 140 7.93 3.98 -24.12
N PHE A 141 7.88 3.26 -23.01
CA PHE A 141 7.31 3.82 -21.80
C PHE A 141 8.21 4.95 -21.26
N SER A 142 7.57 6.05 -20.89
CA SER A 142 8.23 7.19 -20.23
C SER A 142 8.05 7.08 -18.73
N GLU A 143 9.12 7.35 -17.99
CA GLU A 143 9.08 7.43 -16.53
C GLU A 143 8.52 8.79 -16.09
N GLY A 144 7.60 8.79 -15.13
CA GLY A 144 6.98 10.01 -14.63
C GLY A 144 5.87 9.74 -13.63
N THR A 145 5.49 10.76 -12.85
CA THR A 145 4.60 10.61 -11.68
C THR A 145 3.15 10.25 -11.99
N GLN A 146 2.74 10.28 -13.27
CA GLN A 146 1.37 9.99 -13.73
C GLN A 146 1.25 8.63 -14.43
N GLY A 147 2.31 7.82 -14.43
CA GLY A 147 2.33 6.50 -15.07
C GLY A 147 1.31 5.53 -14.47
N ARG A 148 0.60 4.78 -15.32
CA ARG A 148 -0.33 3.71 -14.87
C ARG A 148 0.38 2.39 -14.54
N VAL A 149 1.61 2.21 -14.98
CA VAL A 149 2.43 1.04 -14.69
C VAL A 149 3.42 1.40 -13.60
N VAL A 150 3.36 0.70 -12.47
CA VAL A 150 4.19 0.95 -11.30
C VAL A 150 5.02 -0.29 -11.03
N ILE A 151 6.34 -0.17 -11.18
CA ILE A 151 7.26 -1.23 -10.80
C ILE A 151 7.76 -0.99 -9.38
N ILE A 152 7.81 -2.06 -8.60
CA ILE A 152 8.29 -2.05 -7.21
C ILE A 152 9.26 -3.23 -7.01
N PRO A 153 10.30 -3.08 -6.17
CA PRO A 153 11.23 -4.17 -5.92
C PRO A 153 10.55 -5.29 -5.14
N ARG A 154 10.86 -6.53 -5.48
CA ARG A 154 10.35 -7.72 -4.80
C ARG A 154 10.98 -7.89 -3.42
N ILE A 155 10.40 -7.23 -2.41
CA ILE A 155 10.86 -7.27 -1.02
C ILE A 155 9.84 -8.03 -0.16
N GLY A 156 10.31 -8.98 0.64
CA GLY A 156 9.50 -9.71 1.62
C GLY A 156 9.18 -11.16 1.24
N VAL A 157 8.15 -11.72 1.88
CA VAL A 157 7.74 -13.12 1.69
C VAL A 157 6.56 -13.20 0.72
N PHE A 158 6.68 -14.07 -0.28
CA PHE A 158 5.72 -14.26 -1.38
C PHE A 158 5.12 -15.68 -1.41
N ARG A 159 5.21 -16.44 -0.31
CA ARG A 159 4.69 -17.82 -0.24
C ARG A 159 3.15 -17.87 -0.35
N ASN A 160 2.48 -16.86 0.17
CA ASN A 160 1.04 -16.70 0.10
C ASN A 160 0.74 -15.37 -0.61
N GLU A 161 0.36 -15.46 -1.88
CA GLU A 161 0.13 -14.30 -2.73
C GLU A 161 -1.07 -13.46 -2.27
N ILE A 162 -2.16 -14.11 -1.81
CA ILE A 162 -3.35 -13.42 -1.32
C ILE A 162 -2.98 -12.57 -0.09
N GLN A 163 -2.25 -13.17 0.86
CA GLN A 163 -1.78 -12.45 2.04
C GLN A 163 -0.81 -11.31 1.68
N ARG A 164 0.03 -11.48 0.66
CA ARG A 164 0.91 -10.40 0.19
C ARG A 164 0.09 -9.22 -0.33
N VAL A 165 -0.87 -9.46 -1.22
CA VAL A 165 -1.75 -8.42 -1.78
C VAL A 165 -2.53 -7.72 -0.68
N TYR A 166 -3.08 -8.48 0.27
CA TYR A 166 -3.77 -7.95 1.44
C TYR A 166 -2.90 -6.98 2.26
N LEU A 167 -1.66 -7.38 2.59
CA LEU A 167 -0.73 -6.53 3.33
C LEU A 167 -0.28 -5.31 2.51
N ASP A 168 -0.15 -5.45 1.18
CA ASP A 168 0.17 -4.32 0.29
C ASP A 168 -0.98 -3.30 0.29
N CYS A 169 -2.22 -3.76 0.22
CA CYS A 169 -3.42 -2.94 0.31
C CYS A 169 -3.48 -2.15 1.63
N ILE A 170 -3.18 -2.79 2.77
CA ILE A 170 -3.07 -2.12 4.07
C ILE A 170 -1.94 -1.09 4.04
N ALA A 171 -0.75 -1.47 3.57
CA ALA A 171 0.43 -0.61 3.55
C ALA A 171 0.23 0.64 2.69
N TYR A 172 -0.39 0.47 1.51
CA TYR A 172 -0.68 1.55 0.57
C TYR A 172 -1.70 2.53 1.17
N GLY A 173 -2.76 2.01 1.79
CA GLY A 173 -3.78 2.79 2.45
C GLY A 173 -4.82 3.39 1.49
N GLY A 174 -5.56 4.39 1.97
CA GLY A 174 -6.55 5.11 1.17
C GLY A 174 -7.62 4.19 0.59
N ARG A 175 -7.87 4.26 -0.73
CA ARG A 175 -8.83 3.39 -1.42
C ARG A 175 -8.54 1.91 -1.22
N SER A 176 -7.26 1.53 -1.26
CA SER A 176 -6.84 0.12 -1.14
C SER A 176 -7.11 -0.49 0.24
N LEU A 177 -7.45 0.29 1.27
CA LEU A 177 -7.95 -0.29 2.52
C LEU A 177 -9.27 -1.04 2.32
N LEU A 178 -10.15 -0.54 1.45
CA LEU A 178 -11.42 -1.21 1.15
C LEU A 178 -11.18 -2.55 0.46
N ASP A 179 -10.17 -2.61 -0.42
CA ASP A 179 -9.71 -3.86 -1.02
C ASP A 179 -9.14 -4.84 0.02
N ALA A 180 -8.35 -4.36 0.99
CA ALA A 180 -7.86 -5.21 2.08
C ALA A 180 -9.02 -5.82 2.89
N ILE A 181 -10.02 -5.01 3.25
CA ILE A 181 -11.23 -5.46 3.95
C ILE A 181 -11.96 -6.52 3.11
N ALA A 182 -12.13 -6.28 1.81
CA ALA A 182 -12.80 -7.24 0.93
C ALA A 182 -12.02 -8.57 0.82
N ILE A 183 -10.69 -8.51 0.72
CA ILE A 183 -9.86 -9.72 0.71
C ILE A 183 -10.02 -10.47 2.03
N GLU A 184 -10.04 -9.79 3.17
CA GLU A 184 -10.25 -10.45 4.47
C GLU A 184 -11.62 -11.10 4.61
N ILE A 185 -12.67 -10.48 4.05
CA ILE A 185 -14.03 -11.05 4.07
C ILE A 185 -14.11 -12.27 3.14
N VAL A 186 -13.64 -12.15 1.89
CA VAL A 186 -13.81 -13.18 0.85
C VAL A 186 -12.83 -14.33 1.00
N HIS A 187 -11.59 -14.05 1.40
CA HIS A 187 -10.47 -14.99 1.46
C HIS A 187 -9.96 -15.21 2.89
N ASN A 188 -10.83 -15.10 3.88
CA ASN A 188 -10.53 -15.22 5.31
C ASN A 188 -9.64 -16.43 5.66
N GLU A 189 -9.96 -17.60 5.10
CA GLU A 189 -9.26 -18.86 5.34
C GLU A 189 -7.84 -18.88 4.77
N SER A 190 -7.57 -18.03 3.78
CA SER A 190 -6.25 -17.89 3.16
C SER A 190 -5.35 -16.89 3.90
N LEU A 191 -5.82 -16.21 4.94
CA LEU A 191 -5.04 -15.23 5.70
C LEU A 191 -4.64 -15.78 7.06
N ASP A 192 -3.35 -15.63 7.40
CA ASP A 192 -2.87 -15.89 8.76
C ASP A 192 -3.67 -15.02 9.77
N PRO A 193 -4.34 -15.62 10.78
CA PRO A 193 -5.10 -14.88 11.78
C PRO A 193 -4.29 -13.80 12.52
N HIS A 194 -2.97 -13.98 12.66
CA HIS A 194 -2.09 -13.05 13.36
C HIS A 194 -1.67 -11.84 12.53
N VAL A 195 -1.99 -11.82 11.24
CA VAL A 195 -1.65 -10.69 10.35
C VAL A 195 -2.88 -9.90 9.90
N ARG A 196 -4.04 -10.11 10.53
CA ARG A 196 -5.25 -9.35 10.22
C ARG A 196 -5.18 -7.93 10.77
N GLY A 197 -5.61 -7.00 9.95
CA GLY A 197 -5.72 -5.58 10.25
C GLY A 197 -6.94 -5.28 11.11
N ILE A 198 -6.92 -4.10 11.71
CA ILE A 198 -8.07 -3.52 12.39
C ILE A 198 -8.61 -2.40 11.52
N PHE A 199 -9.89 -2.48 11.18
CA PHE A 199 -10.58 -1.54 10.30
C PHE A 199 -11.73 -0.87 11.03
N LYS A 200 -12.11 0.33 10.57
CA LYS A 200 -13.27 1.04 11.11
C LYS A 200 -14.54 0.27 10.75
N ALA A 201 -15.49 0.20 11.68
CA ALA A 201 -16.74 -0.52 11.48
C ALA A 201 -17.52 -0.01 10.26
N GLU A 202 -17.50 1.30 10.01
CA GLU A 202 -18.13 1.93 8.85
C GLU A 202 -17.56 1.44 7.51
N ASP A 203 -16.23 1.29 7.40
CA ASP A 203 -15.58 0.80 6.19
C ASP A 203 -15.92 -0.69 5.96
N VAL A 204 -15.96 -1.48 7.04
CA VAL A 204 -16.32 -2.90 6.97
C VAL A 204 -17.76 -3.09 6.52
N LEU A 205 -18.70 -2.32 7.08
CA LEU A 205 -20.11 -2.37 6.68
C LEU A 205 -20.29 -1.99 5.22
N LYS A 206 -19.67 -0.88 4.79
CA LYS A 206 -19.70 -0.44 3.40
C LYS A 206 -19.21 -1.52 2.44
N VAL A 207 -18.08 -2.16 2.74
CA VAL A 207 -17.53 -3.22 1.88
C VAL A 207 -18.45 -4.43 1.84
N ARG A 208 -19.07 -4.81 2.96
CA ARG A 208 -20.06 -5.91 2.97
C ARG A 208 -21.27 -5.61 2.11
N ASP A 209 -21.79 -4.39 2.18
CA ASP A 209 -22.94 -3.97 1.36
C ASP A 209 -22.59 -3.98 -0.13
N GLU A 210 -21.41 -3.45 -0.51
CA GLU A 210 -20.93 -3.44 -1.88
C GLU A 210 -20.70 -4.87 -2.43
N LEU A 211 -20.09 -5.77 -1.65
CA LEU A 211 -19.93 -7.18 -2.04
C LEU A 211 -21.28 -7.90 -2.15
N GLY A 212 -22.22 -7.62 -1.24
CA GLY A 212 -23.57 -8.18 -1.25
C GLY A 212 -24.36 -7.77 -2.50
N ALA A 213 -24.33 -6.48 -2.87
CA ALA A 213 -24.97 -5.97 -4.08
C ALA A 213 -24.44 -6.62 -5.37
N GLN A 214 -23.16 -6.97 -5.41
CA GLN A 214 -22.56 -7.69 -6.54
C GLN A 214 -23.03 -9.15 -6.65
N SER A 215 -23.36 -9.79 -5.53
CA SER A 215 -23.90 -11.16 -5.53
C SER A 215 -25.37 -11.21 -5.97
N GLY A 216 -26.17 -10.20 -5.61
CA GLY A 216 -27.59 -10.11 -6.00
C GLY A 216 -27.84 -9.66 -7.45
N THR A 217 -26.85 -9.07 -8.12
CA THR A 217 -26.92 -8.68 -9.55
C THR A 217 -26.49 -9.79 -10.51
N ARG A 218 -26.14 -10.98 -9.99
CA ARG A 218 -25.75 -12.18 -10.78
C ARG A 218 -26.87 -13.22 -10.90
N SER A 219 -28.07 -12.90 -10.41
CA SER A 219 -29.25 -13.77 -10.49
C SER A 219 -30.33 -13.14 -11.36
N ASP A 220 -30.03 -12.97 -12.64
CA ASP A 220 -30.99 -12.76 -13.75
C ASP A 220 -30.43 -13.38 -15.04
#